data_AF-A0A944T2T6-F1
#
_entry.id   AF-A0A944T2T6-F1
#
_cell.length_a   1.000
_cell.length_b   1.000
_cell.length_c   1.000
_cell.angle_alpha   90.00
_cell.angle_beta   90.00
_cell.angle_gamma   90.00
#
_symmetry.space_group_name_H-M   'P 1'
#
loop_
_entity.id
_entity.type
_entity.pdbx_description
1 polymer ?
#
loop_
_entity_poly.entity_id
_entity_poly.type
_entity_poly.pdbx_seq_one_letter_code
_entity_poly.pdbx_strand_id
1 'polypeptide(L)' 'MTKRSIIYGLTYGISIGLGGAITFGIALESVAIGISIGLGSGISLGVALALLLNKGNSC' A
#
# COMPACT_ATOMS: atom_id res chain seq x y z
N MET A 1 3.68 0.70 21.48
CA MET A 1 3.13 1.65 20.47
C MET A 1 3.27 1.15 19.01
N THR A 2 4.08 0.12 18.77
CA THR A 2 4.42 -0.52 17.49
C THR A 2 3.22 -0.95 16.61
N LYS A 3 2.15 -1.49 17.21
CA LYS A 3 1.03 -2.10 16.48
C LYS A 3 0.21 -1.09 15.67
N ARG A 4 0.04 0.14 16.18
CA ARG A 4 -0.72 1.19 15.49
C ARG A 4 0.00 1.68 14.24
N SER A 5 1.32 1.86 14.32
CA SER A 5 2.14 2.34 13.19
C SER A 5 2.09 1.40 11.99
N ILE A 6 2.11 0.08 12.26
CA ILE A 6 1.98 -0.94 11.23
C ILE A 6 0.58 -0.92 10.60
N ILE A 7 -0.47 -0.79 11.42
CA ILE A 7 -1.86 -0.69 10.92
C ILE A 7 -2.02 0.57 10.05
N TYR A 8 -1.47 1.71 10.46
CA TYR A 8 -1.53 2.94 9.67
C TYR A 8 -0.79 2.82 8.34
N GLY A 9 0.45 2.31 8.34
CA GLY A 9 1.21 2.11 7.10
C GLY A 9 0.53 1.13 6.15
N LEU A 10 0.02 0.01 6.67
CA LEU A 10 -0.67 -0.99 5.86
C LEU A 10 -2.00 -0.45 5.30
N THR A 11 -2.82 0.21 6.11
CA THR A 11 -4.07 0.85 5.64
C THR A 11 -3.79 1.87 4.56
N TYR A 12 -2.75 2.69 4.72
CA TYR A 12 -2.37 3.70 3.73
C TYR A 12 -1.91 3.06 2.41
N GLY A 13 -1.06 2.03 2.50
CA GLY A 13 -0.60 1.28 1.32
C GLY A 13 -1.71 0.56 0.58
N ILE A 14 -2.65 -0.06 1.30
CA ILE A 14 -3.82 -0.71 0.70
C ILE A 14 -4.72 0.31 0.02
N SER A 15 -5.01 1.46 0.65
CA SER A 15 -5.85 2.50 0.05
C SER A 15 -5.25 3.06 -1.25
N ILE A 16 -3.95 3.36 -1.24
CA ILE A 16 -3.23 3.83 -2.44
C ILE A 16 -3.17 2.73 -3.50
N GLY A 17 -2.86 1.49 -3.09
CA GLY A 17 -2.78 0.34 -3.98
C GLY A 17 -4.10 -0.02 -4.64
N LEU A 18 -5.20 0.08 -3.90
CA LEU A 18 -6.55 -0.17 -4.40
C LEU A 18 -6.97 0.94 -5.38
N GLY A 19 -6.70 2.20 -5.05
CA GLY A 19 -6.92 3.32 -5.97
C GLY A 19 -6.13 3.14 -7.28
N GLY A 20 -4.84 2.84 -7.17
CA GLY A 20 -3.98 2.55 -8.31
C GLY A 20 -4.44 1.33 -9.10
N ALA A 21 -4.91 0.28 -8.43
CA ALA A 21 -5.42 -0.92 -9.08
C ALA A 21 -6.65 -0.66 -9.95
N ILE A 22 -7.58 0.17 -9.46
CA ILE A 22 -8.78 0.53 -10.19
C ILE A 22 -8.41 1.44 -11.37
N THR A 23 -7.58 2.46 -11.15
CA THR A 23 -7.14 3.38 -12.21
C THR A 23 -6.36 2.65 -13.31
N PHE A 24 -5.36 1.83 -12.95
CA PHE A 24 -4.61 1.03 -13.93
C PHE A 24 -5.47 -0.05 -14.57
N GLY A 25 -6.37 -0.66 -13.81
CA GLY A 25 -7.29 -1.69 -14.32
C GLY A 25 -8.24 -1.15 -15.38
N ILE A 26 -8.76 0.06 -15.19
CA ILE A 26 -9.59 0.77 -16.17
C ILE A 26 -8.72 1.23 -17.36
N ALA A 27 -7.56 1.83 -17.10
CA ALA A 27 -6.68 2.36 -18.15
C ALA A 27 -6.12 1.29 -19.10
N LEU A 28 -5.87 0.08 -18.59
CA LEU A 28 -5.36 -1.06 -19.38
C LEU A 28 -6.48 -1.98 -19.89
N GLU A 29 -7.76 -1.64 -19.68
CA GLU A 29 -8.92 -2.51 -19.95
C GLU A 29 -8.77 -3.92 -19.32
N SER A 30 -7.95 -4.02 -18.28
CA SER A 30 -7.44 -5.27 -17.74
C SER A 30 -7.40 -5.17 -16.22
N VAL A 31 -8.54 -5.45 -15.60
CA VAL A 31 -8.68 -5.42 -14.13
C VAL A 31 -7.69 -6.35 -13.44
N ALA A 32 -7.36 -7.50 -14.03
CA ALA A 32 -6.38 -8.43 -13.46
C ALA A 32 -4.97 -7.80 -13.35
N ILE A 33 -4.55 -7.07 -14.37
CA ILE A 33 -3.25 -6.40 -14.42
C ILE A 33 -3.25 -5.21 -13.45
N GLY A 34 -4.33 -4.42 -13.45
CA GLY A 34 -4.53 -3.33 -12.50
C GLY A 34 -4.42 -3.80 -11.06
N ILE A 35 -5.17 -4.85 -10.68
CA ILE A 35 -5.13 -5.43 -9.34
C ILE A 35 -3.74 -5.96 -8.99
N SER A 36 -3.08 -6.68 -9.91
CA SER A 36 -1.74 -7.23 -9.66
C SER A 36 -0.70 -6.14 -9.39
N ILE A 37 -0.69 -5.07 -10.20
CA ILE A 37 0.27 -3.97 -10.05
C ILE A 37 -0.10 -3.09 -8.86
N GLY A 38 -1.38 -2.71 -8.74
CA GLY A 38 -1.86 -1.81 -7.71
C GLY A 38 -1.77 -2.42 -6.31
N LEU A 39 -2.23 -3.65 -6.11
CA LEU A 39 -2.06 -4.33 -4.81
C LEU A 39 -0.59 -4.64 -4.55
N GLY A 40 0.17 -5.14 -5.55
CA GLY A 40 1.59 -5.45 -5.37
C GLY A 40 2.41 -4.23 -4.93
N SER A 41 2.23 -3.10 -5.62
CA SER A 41 2.91 -1.84 -5.30
C SER A 41 2.40 -1.22 -3.99
N GLY A 42 1.08 -1.20 -3.78
CA GLY A 42 0.47 -0.63 -2.58
C GLY A 42 0.82 -1.37 -1.29
N ILE A 43 0.85 -2.70 -1.32
CA ILE A 43 1.26 -3.51 -0.15
C ILE A 43 2.75 -3.29 0.14
N SER A 44 3.60 -3.27 -0.89
CA SER A 44 5.04 -3.03 -0.73
C SER A 44 5.31 -1.65 -0.11
N LEU A 45 4.66 -0.60 -0.63
CA LEU A 45 4.72 0.76 -0.08
C LEU A 45 4.16 0.84 1.34
N GLY A 46 3.02 0.19 1.61
CA GLY A 46 2.38 0.17 2.92
C GLY A 46 3.24 -0.48 3.99
N VAL A 47 3.88 -1.60 3.66
CA VAL A 47 4.82 -2.31 4.55
C VAL A 47 6.09 -1.49 4.76
N ALA A 48 6.66 -0.90 3.69
CA ALA A 48 7.84 -0.04 3.80
C ALA A 48 7.57 1.18 4.68
N LEU A 49 6.41 1.83 4.51
CA LEU A 49 5.99 2.98 5.31
C LEU A 49 5.72 2.59 6.77
N ALA A 50 5.05 1.44 7.00
CA ALA A 50 4.86 0.88 8.34
C ALA A 50 6.20 0.66 9.07
N LEU A 51 7.19 0.10 8.37
CA LEU A 51 8.53 -0.12 8.90
C LEU A 51 9.29 1.19 9.17
N LEU A 52 9.16 2.16 8.27
CA LEU A 52 9.79 3.48 8.41
C LEU A 52 9.24 4.25 9.62
N LEU A 53 7.91 4.29 9.75
CA LEU A 53 7.24 4.93 10.89
C LEU A 53 7.52 4.19 12.21
N ASN A 54 7.71 2.87 12.15
CA ASN A 54 8.14 2.11 13.31
C ASN A 54 9.57 2.46 13.74
N LYS A 55 10.49 2.63 12.79
CA LYS A 55 11.88 3.03 13.06
C LYS A 55 11.97 4.45 13.62
N GLY A 56 11.18 5.39 13.08
CA GLY A 56 11.19 6.80 13.50
C GLY A 56 10.74 7.04 14.94
N ASN A 57 9.97 6.13 15.54
CA ASN A 57 9.52 6.24 16.94
C ASN A 57 10.51 5.64 17.96
N SER A 58 11.74 5.31 17.53
CA SER A 58 12.80 4.72 18.37
C SER A 58 13.90 5.71 18.78
N CYS A 59 13.74 7.00 18.48
CA CYS A 59 14.65 8.07 18.89
C CYS A 59 14.05 8.87 20.06
#